data_AF-A0A673LEA5-F1
#
_entry.id   AF-A0A673LEA5-F1
#
_cell.length_a   1.000
_cell.length_b   1.000
_cell.length_c   1.000
_cell.angle_alpha   90.00
_cell.angle_beta   90.00
_cell.angle_gamma   90.00
#
_symmetry.space_group_name_H-M   'P 1'
#
loop_
_entity.id
_entity.type
_entity.pdbx_description
1 polymer ?
#
loop_
_entity_poly.entity_id
_entity_poly.type
_entity_poly.pdbx_seq_one_letter_code
_entity_poly.pdbx_strand_id
1 'polypeptide(L)'
;MWAVASSRFVLQSCWNLTNLKSSWSRIQNLSQTACKNTAIVERCWKVPLSKEGKPPRLHPRRHRVYRLLDDTKHKPQDKMELILTQTVPKLGGRGATVFVKKSVGRNKLLPQGLAVYPSQENKDMFAEEIRTVEFLKKTQLEVPMHTSIQYSLTKEIVCRHILEAVILYIYTVGTESIQTP
;
A
#
# COMPACT_ATOMS: atom_id res chain seq x y z
N MET A 1 -2.81 6.78 71.54
CA MET A 1 -2.07 7.98 71.09
C MET A 1 -0.99 7.52 70.12
N TRP A 2 -0.88 8.18 68.97
CA TRP A 2 0.02 7.85 67.86
C TRP A 2 1.44 8.37 68.09
N ALA A 3 2.46 7.68 67.56
CA ALA A 3 3.59 8.22 66.76
C ALA A 3 4.66 7.13 66.52
N VAL A 4 4.85 6.65 65.28
CA VAL A 4 5.95 6.99 64.33
C VAL A 4 7.29 6.35 64.74
N ALA A 5 7.61 5.15 64.22
CA ALA A 5 8.40 4.85 63.01
C ALA A 5 9.92 5.02 63.15
N SER A 6 10.68 3.94 62.95
CA SER A 6 11.82 3.98 62.01
C SER A 6 12.36 2.58 61.69
N SER A 7 12.61 2.39 60.40
CA SER A 7 13.04 1.21 59.67
C SER A 7 14.49 0.80 59.92
N ARG A 8 14.76 -0.51 59.99
CA ARG A 8 15.99 -1.13 59.45
C ARG A 8 15.74 -2.59 59.08
N PHE A 9 15.26 -2.85 57.86
CA PHE A 9 15.46 -4.15 57.24
C PHE A 9 16.45 -3.98 56.09
N VAL A 10 17.68 -4.41 56.37
CA VAL A 10 18.73 -4.62 55.39
C VAL A 10 18.35 -5.87 54.60
N LEU A 11 18.13 -5.73 53.29
CA LEU A 11 18.21 -6.87 52.38
C LEU A 11 19.25 -6.53 51.32
N GLN A 12 20.49 -6.92 51.64
CA GLN A 12 21.45 -7.32 50.63
C GLN A 12 21.09 -8.72 50.13
N SER A 13 21.38 -8.96 48.85
CA SER A 13 21.14 -10.18 48.06
C SER A 13 19.65 -10.40 47.68
N CYS A 14 19.28 -10.70 46.44
CA CYS A 14 19.97 -11.50 45.44
C CYS A 14 19.87 -10.86 44.05
N TRP A 15 21.03 -10.62 43.44
CA TRP A 15 21.14 -10.66 41.99
C TRP A 15 20.87 -12.09 41.51
N ASN A 16 20.28 -12.21 40.32
CA ASN A 16 19.97 -13.42 39.54
C ASN A 16 18.50 -13.89 39.59
N LEU A 17 17.68 -13.28 38.73
CA LEU A 17 16.66 -14.00 37.97
C LEU A 17 16.80 -13.65 36.48
N THR A 18 17.75 -14.29 35.82
CA THR A 18 17.56 -14.68 34.42
C THR A 18 16.45 -15.74 34.39
N ASN A 19 15.54 -15.66 33.41
CA ASN A 19 14.37 -16.53 33.20
C ASN A 19 13.17 -16.37 34.15
N LEU A 20 12.27 -15.43 33.83
CA LEU A 20 10.81 -15.60 33.96
C LEU A 20 10.04 -14.38 33.42
N LYS A 21 10.14 -14.08 32.12
CA LYS A 21 9.15 -13.24 31.40
C LYS A 21 8.93 -13.70 29.96
N SER A 22 8.76 -15.01 29.76
CA SER A 22 8.11 -15.58 28.57
C SER A 22 6.65 -15.91 28.93
N SER A 23 5.83 -14.92 29.22
CA SER A 23 4.38 -15.17 29.43
C SER A 23 3.49 -13.93 29.27
N TRP A 24 3.91 -12.93 28.50
CA TRP A 24 3.00 -11.85 28.13
C TRP A 24 2.86 -11.85 26.61
N SER A 25 2.12 -12.84 26.12
CA SER A 25 1.37 -12.77 24.88
C SER A 25 0.37 -11.61 24.98
N ARG A 26 0.86 -10.38 24.83
CA ARG A 26 0.00 -9.35 24.28
C ARG A 26 0.16 -9.46 22.78
N ILE A 27 -0.72 -10.27 22.18
CA ILE A 27 -1.12 -10.08 20.78
C ILE A 27 -1.76 -8.68 20.76
N GLN A 28 -0.91 -7.66 20.75
CA GLN A 28 -1.27 -6.38 20.21
C GLN A 28 -1.44 -6.70 18.74
N ASN A 29 -2.67 -6.74 18.25
CA ASN A 29 -2.91 -6.20 16.92
C ASN A 29 -2.48 -4.73 16.99
N LEU A 30 -1.16 -4.48 16.96
CA LEU A 30 -0.62 -3.20 16.59
C LEU A 30 -1.19 -3.04 15.18
N SER A 31 -2.14 -2.13 14.99
CA SER A 31 -2.29 -1.59 13.65
C SER A 31 -0.89 -1.12 13.26
N GLN A 32 -0.23 -1.80 12.32
CA GLN A 32 1.14 -1.47 11.89
C GLN A 32 1.23 -0.04 11.33
N THR A 33 0.10 0.64 11.17
CA THR A 33 0.04 2.06 10.89
C THR A 33 0.55 2.86 12.08
N ALA A 34 1.85 3.18 12.06
CA ALA A 34 2.44 4.20 12.90
C ALA A 34 1.63 5.49 12.89
N CYS A 35 1.63 6.22 14.02
CA CYS A 35 1.02 7.54 14.11
C CYS A 35 1.58 8.45 12.99
N LYS A 36 0.68 8.99 12.16
CA LYS A 36 1.00 9.68 10.89
C LYS A 36 1.59 11.09 11.08
N ASN A 37 1.85 11.49 12.32
CA ASN A 37 2.27 12.85 12.65
C ASN A 37 3.72 12.80 13.11
N THR A 38 4.58 13.50 12.38
CA THR A 38 5.99 13.66 12.72
C THR A 38 6.24 15.08 13.21
N ALA A 39 6.94 15.20 14.34
CA ALA A 39 7.48 16.46 14.84
C ALA A 39 8.95 16.54 14.41
N ILE A 40 9.29 17.53 13.59
CA ILE A 40 10.64 17.80 13.13
C ILE A 40 11.26 18.77 14.12
N VAL A 41 12.41 18.37 14.68
CA VAL A 41 13.11 19.14 15.71
C VAL A 41 14.56 19.37 15.31
N GLU A 42 15.07 20.56 15.61
CA GLU A 42 16.50 20.84 15.56
C GLU A 42 17.14 20.68 16.92
N ARG A 43 18.41 20.29 16.94
CA ARG A 43 19.19 20.27 18.17
C ARG A 43 19.66 21.69 18.48
N CYS A 44 19.41 22.19 19.69
CA CYS A 44 19.80 23.57 20.05
C CYS A 44 21.32 23.81 20.05
N TRP A 45 22.12 22.74 20.18
CA TRP A 45 23.58 22.78 20.19
C TRP A 45 24.14 21.98 19.02
N LYS A 46 25.03 22.58 18.23
CA LYS A 46 25.69 21.93 17.09
C LYS A 46 26.59 20.80 17.57
N VAL A 47 26.44 19.61 16.97
CA VAL A 47 27.28 18.44 17.27
C VAL A 47 28.59 18.57 16.47
N PRO A 48 29.78 18.46 17.09
CA PRO A 48 31.05 18.49 16.37
C PRO A 48 31.20 17.23 15.50
N LEU A 49 31.80 17.39 14.33
CA LEU A 49 31.99 16.31 13.37
C LEU A 49 32.96 15.25 13.94
N SER A 50 32.58 13.98 13.80
CA SER A 50 33.46 12.84 14.05
C SER A 50 34.36 12.58 12.85
N LYS A 51 35.40 11.75 13.04
CA LYS A 51 36.19 11.21 11.93
C LYS A 51 35.29 10.42 10.99
N GLU A 52 35.66 10.38 9.72
CA GLU A 52 34.98 9.58 8.69
C GLU A 52 34.83 8.12 9.14
N GLY A 53 33.67 7.53 8.83
CA GLY A 53 33.30 6.17 9.25
C GLY A 53 33.01 6.00 10.75
N LYS A 54 33.18 7.03 11.60
CA LYS A 54 32.86 6.97 13.02
C LYS A 54 31.57 7.74 13.34
N PRO A 55 30.71 7.21 14.24
CA PRO A 55 29.50 7.91 14.64
C PRO A 55 29.83 9.19 15.43
N PRO A 56 28.92 10.19 15.39
CA PRO A 56 29.11 11.46 16.08
C PRO A 56 29.08 11.29 17.60
N ARG A 57 29.97 11.99 18.30
CA ARG A 57 30.03 11.97 19.78
C ARG A 57 29.02 12.95 20.35
N LEU A 58 27.98 12.43 21.02
CA LEU A 58 26.92 13.24 21.62
C LEU A 58 27.17 13.49 23.10
N HIS A 59 27.16 14.76 23.51
CA HIS A 59 27.17 15.11 24.93
C HIS A 59 25.77 14.89 25.54
N PRO A 60 25.60 14.01 26.56
CA PRO A 60 24.27 13.59 27.03
C PRO A 60 23.34 14.73 27.46
N ARG A 61 23.87 15.77 28.12
CA ARG A 61 23.09 16.93 28.59
C ARG A 61 22.79 17.96 27.50
N ARG A 62 23.82 18.53 26.88
CA ARG A 62 23.67 19.61 25.88
C ARG A 62 22.90 19.14 24.65
N HIS A 63 23.30 18.00 24.10
CA HIS A 63 22.82 17.61 22.79
C HIS A 63 21.38 17.08 22.85
N ARG A 64 20.86 16.57 23.97
CA ARG A 64 19.45 16.10 24.03
C ARG A 64 18.40 17.22 24.15
N VAL A 65 18.82 18.48 24.04
CA VAL A 65 17.92 19.64 24.01
C VAL A 65 17.54 19.94 22.57
N TYR A 66 16.23 19.95 22.31
CA TYR A 66 15.66 20.12 20.99
C TYR A 66 14.74 21.34 20.95
N ARG A 67 14.67 21.98 19.79
CA ARG A 67 13.70 23.02 19.45
C ARG A 67 12.77 22.49 18.37
N LEU A 68 11.46 22.68 18.56
CA LEU A 68 10.46 22.35 17.56
C LEU A 68 10.64 23.27 16.35
N LEU A 69 10.85 22.68 15.17
CA LEU A 69 10.89 23.42 13.90
C LEU A 69 9.54 23.35 13.22
N ASP A 70 9.09 22.12 12.94
CA ASP A 70 8.01 21.86 11.99
C ASP A 70 7.15 20.69 12.47
N ASP A 71 5.84 20.84 12.39
CA ASP A 71 4.87 19.81 12.78
C ASP A 71 4.04 19.36 11.57
N THR A 72 4.20 18.10 11.17
CA THR A 72 3.50 17.55 9.99
C THR A 72 1.98 17.45 10.20
N LYS A 73 1.50 17.44 11.46
CA LYS A 73 0.06 17.40 11.79
C LYS A 73 -0.72 18.62 11.29
N HIS A 74 -0.08 19.77 11.18
CA HIS A 74 -0.71 21.03 10.76
C HIS A 74 -0.58 21.29 9.26
N LYS A 75 0.20 20.46 8.54
CA LYS A 75 0.33 20.56 7.09
C LYS A 75 -0.94 20.05 6.41
N PRO A 76 -1.38 20.69 5.31
CA PRO A 76 -2.52 20.20 4.55
C PRO A 76 -2.25 18.79 4.01
N GLN A 77 -3.27 17.94 4.00
CA GLN A 77 -3.13 16.56 3.56
C GLN A 77 -3.45 16.41 2.08
N ASP A 78 -2.47 15.96 1.30
CA ASP A 78 -2.68 15.63 -0.10
C ASP A 78 -3.62 14.43 -0.27
N LYS A 79 -4.33 14.42 -1.40
CA LYS A 79 -5.15 13.29 -1.82
C LYS A 79 -4.27 12.11 -2.23
N MET A 80 -4.82 10.91 -2.10
CA MET A 80 -4.19 9.65 -2.45
C MET A 80 -4.73 9.19 -3.79
N GLU A 81 -3.83 8.94 -4.73
CA GLU A 81 -4.15 8.34 -6.03
C GLU A 81 -4.31 6.82 -5.87
N LEU A 82 -5.36 6.26 -6.45
CA LEU A 82 -5.68 4.84 -6.47
C LEU A 82 -6.33 4.47 -7.80
N ILE A 83 -6.16 3.23 -8.23
CA ILE A 83 -6.85 2.66 -9.40
C ILE A 83 -7.96 1.74 -8.89
N LEU A 84 -9.20 1.94 -9.36
CA LEU A 84 -10.34 1.13 -8.92
C LEU A 84 -10.37 -0.23 -9.63
N THR A 85 -10.51 -1.31 -8.87
CA THR A 85 -10.70 -2.67 -9.43
C THR A 85 -12.16 -2.97 -9.71
N GLN A 86 -13.08 -2.31 -9.00
CA GLN A 86 -14.52 -2.49 -9.14
C GLN A 86 -15.19 -1.14 -9.33
N THR A 87 -16.41 -1.14 -9.88
CA THR A 87 -17.22 0.07 -9.94
C THR A 87 -17.67 0.44 -8.54
N VAL A 88 -17.18 1.57 -8.04
CA VAL A 88 -17.54 2.09 -6.71
C VAL A 88 -18.47 3.28 -6.88
N PRO A 89 -19.67 3.25 -6.24
CA PRO A 89 -20.66 4.31 -6.41
C PRO A 89 -20.08 5.68 -6.02
N LYS A 90 -20.40 6.70 -6.83
CA LYS A 90 -19.95 8.11 -6.69
C LYS A 90 -18.44 8.35 -6.86
N LEU A 91 -17.61 7.31 -7.03
CA LEU A 91 -16.17 7.45 -7.26
C LEU A 91 -15.81 7.20 -8.72
N GLY A 92 -16.24 6.09 -9.31
CA GLY A 92 -15.89 5.73 -10.68
C GLY A 92 -16.08 4.26 -11.02
N GLY A 93 -15.85 3.93 -12.29
CA GLY A 93 -15.84 2.56 -12.82
C GLY A 93 -14.51 1.84 -12.59
N ARG A 94 -14.50 0.53 -12.86
CA ARG A 94 -13.28 -0.28 -12.91
C ARG A 94 -12.25 0.32 -13.89
N GLY A 95 -10.98 0.34 -13.48
CA GLY A 95 -9.85 0.89 -14.23
C GLY A 95 -9.64 2.39 -14.07
N ALA A 96 -10.56 3.11 -13.41
CA ALA A 96 -10.44 4.57 -13.25
C ALA A 96 -9.41 4.95 -12.17
N THR A 97 -8.56 5.93 -12.48
CA THR A 97 -7.66 6.58 -11.51
C THR A 97 -8.41 7.65 -10.73
N VAL A 98 -8.44 7.52 -9.40
CA VAL A 98 -9.20 8.41 -8.50
C VAL A 98 -8.32 9.03 -7.43
N PHE A 99 -8.57 10.32 -7.13
CA PHE A 99 -7.90 11.05 -6.05
C PHE A 99 -8.81 11.16 -4.83
N VAL A 100 -8.58 10.31 -3.83
CA VAL A 100 -9.40 10.21 -2.62
C VAL A 100 -8.68 10.74 -1.38
N LYS A 101 -9.42 11.01 -0.30
CA LYS A 101 -8.77 11.26 1.00
C LYS A 101 -8.02 10.01 1.45
N LYS A 102 -6.83 10.20 2.01
CA LYS A 102 -5.97 9.13 2.54
C LYS A 102 -6.66 8.22 3.59
N SER A 103 -7.66 8.72 4.30
CA SER A 103 -8.47 7.93 5.25
C SER A 103 -9.39 6.94 4.53
N VAL A 104 -10.07 7.38 3.48
CA VAL A 104 -11.00 6.55 2.68
C VAL A 104 -10.22 5.44 1.97
N GLY A 105 -9.08 5.77 1.35
CA GLY A 105 -8.23 4.78 0.68
C GLY A 105 -7.77 3.67 1.62
N ARG A 106 -7.16 4.04 2.76
CA ARG A 106 -6.55 3.09 3.70
C ARG A 106 -7.56 2.28 4.51
N ASN A 107 -8.69 2.87 4.87
CA ASN A 107 -9.64 2.22 5.78
C ASN A 107 -10.77 1.50 5.04
N LYS A 108 -11.09 1.88 3.80
CA LYS A 108 -12.20 1.31 3.02
C LYS A 108 -11.73 0.63 1.75
N LEU A 109 -11.10 1.35 0.83
CA LEU A 109 -10.86 0.86 -0.53
C LEU A 109 -9.81 -0.26 -0.59
N LEU A 110 -8.64 -0.04 0.04
CA LEU A 110 -7.54 -1.01 0.01
C LEU A 110 -7.86 -2.29 0.78
N PRO A 111 -8.39 -2.24 2.03
CA PRO A 111 -8.67 -3.47 2.78
C PRO A 111 -9.78 -4.33 2.14
N GLN A 112 -10.73 -3.70 1.44
CA GLN A 112 -11.81 -4.40 0.75
C GLN A 112 -11.42 -4.87 -0.66
N GLY A 113 -10.21 -4.54 -1.14
CA GLY A 113 -9.76 -4.89 -2.48
C GLY A 113 -10.52 -4.15 -3.60
N LEU A 114 -11.19 -3.05 -3.29
CA LEU A 114 -11.92 -2.21 -4.27
C LEU A 114 -10.99 -1.31 -5.09
N ALA A 115 -9.75 -1.14 -4.64
CA ALA A 115 -8.75 -0.35 -5.32
C ALA A 115 -7.34 -0.91 -5.09
N VAL A 116 -6.43 -0.58 -5.99
CA VAL A 116 -5.02 -0.96 -5.98
C VAL A 116 -4.16 0.30 -6.11
N TYR A 117 -2.92 0.23 -5.61
CA TYR A 117 -1.95 1.31 -5.73
C TYR A 117 -1.56 1.55 -7.20
N PRO A 118 -1.31 2.83 -7.59
CA PRO A 118 -0.91 3.18 -8.94
C PRO A 118 0.59 2.90 -9.17
N SER A 119 1.01 1.64 -9.06
CA SER A 119 2.34 1.18 -9.53
C SER A 119 2.39 1.22 -11.05
N GLN A 120 3.59 1.33 -11.63
CA GLN A 120 3.77 1.32 -13.08
C GLN A 120 3.20 0.04 -13.69
N GLU A 121 3.54 -1.12 -13.13
CA GLU A 121 3.02 -2.43 -13.53
C GLU A 121 1.49 -2.46 -13.53
N ASN A 122 0.86 -1.93 -12.47
CA ASN A 122 -0.60 -1.90 -12.39
C ASN A 122 -1.21 -0.95 -13.43
N LYS A 123 -0.59 0.20 -13.69
CA LYS A 123 -1.05 1.14 -14.72
C LYS A 123 -1.02 0.48 -16.09
N ASP A 124 0.05 -0.24 -16.40
CA ASP A 124 0.21 -0.93 -17.67
C ASP A 124 -0.82 -2.06 -17.82
N MET A 125 -1.02 -2.88 -16.78
CA MET A 125 -2.05 -3.93 -16.75
C MET A 125 -3.46 -3.38 -16.99
N PHE A 126 -3.84 -2.29 -16.32
CA PHE A 126 -5.17 -1.70 -16.51
C PHE A 126 -5.30 -0.99 -17.86
N ALA A 127 -4.21 -0.43 -18.40
CA ALA A 127 -4.22 0.16 -19.74
C ALA A 127 -4.44 -0.92 -20.82
N GLU A 128 -3.78 -2.07 -20.70
CA GLU A 128 -4.00 -3.23 -21.57
C GLU A 128 -5.43 -3.79 -21.45
N GLU A 129 -5.95 -3.90 -20.23
CA GLU A 129 -7.34 -4.30 -20.00
C GLU A 129 -8.33 -3.36 -20.69
N ILE A 130 -8.13 -2.05 -20.59
CA ILE A 130 -9.00 -1.07 -21.25
C ILE A 130 -8.92 -1.21 -22.78
N ARG A 131 -7.72 -1.37 -23.34
CA ARG A 131 -7.52 -1.56 -24.79
C ARG A 131 -8.23 -2.80 -25.31
N THR A 132 -8.10 -3.93 -24.61
CA THR A 132 -8.77 -5.18 -25.01
C THR A 132 -10.29 -5.06 -24.92
N VAL A 133 -10.82 -4.40 -23.89
CA VAL A 133 -12.26 -4.12 -23.78
C VAL A 133 -12.76 -3.19 -24.89
N GLU A 134 -12.00 -2.16 -25.24
CA GLU A 134 -12.35 -1.27 -26.36
C GLU A 134 -12.32 -1.98 -27.70
N PHE A 135 -11.35 -2.85 -27.92
CA PHE A 135 -11.27 -3.71 -29.09
C PHE A 135 -12.52 -4.59 -29.19
N LEU A 136 -12.85 -5.33 -28.13
CA LEU A 136 -14.02 -6.22 -28.09
C LEU A 136 -15.36 -5.48 -28.30
N LYS A 137 -15.47 -4.23 -27.85
CA LYS A 137 -16.66 -3.40 -28.10
C LYS A 137 -16.80 -2.99 -29.56
N LYS A 138 -15.68 -2.88 -30.30
CA LYS A 138 -15.67 -2.49 -31.71
C LYS A 138 -15.80 -3.69 -32.64
N THR A 139 -15.35 -4.88 -32.22
CA THR A 139 -15.38 -6.09 -33.05
C THR A 139 -16.80 -6.57 -33.33
N GLN A 140 -17.12 -6.79 -34.60
CA GLN A 140 -18.33 -7.49 -35.03
C GLN A 140 -17.94 -8.92 -35.42
N LEU A 141 -18.65 -9.91 -34.89
CA LEU A 141 -18.35 -11.33 -35.15
C LEU A 141 -19.28 -11.87 -36.22
N GLU A 142 -18.71 -12.36 -37.32
CA GLU A 142 -19.43 -13.12 -38.32
C GLU A 142 -19.29 -14.61 -38.00
N VAL A 143 -20.34 -15.22 -37.47
CA VAL A 143 -20.36 -16.65 -37.16
C VAL A 143 -21.02 -17.39 -38.33
N PRO A 144 -20.27 -18.16 -39.14
CA PRO A 144 -20.85 -18.90 -40.25
C PRO A 144 -21.77 -20.01 -39.71
N MET A 145 -23.02 -20.02 -40.18
CA MET A 145 -24.04 -20.98 -39.76
C MET A 145 -24.16 -22.11 -40.79
N HIS A 146 -24.00 -23.36 -40.37
CA HIS A 146 -24.21 -24.52 -41.25
C HIS A 146 -25.68 -24.95 -41.22
N THR A 147 -26.30 -25.06 -42.40
CA THR A 147 -27.74 -25.35 -42.57
C THR A 147 -28.11 -26.84 -42.42
N SER A 148 -27.12 -27.72 -42.32
CA SER A 148 -27.31 -29.18 -42.31
C SER A 148 -27.75 -29.77 -40.96
N ILE A 149 -27.72 -29.00 -39.88
CA ILE A 149 -28.05 -29.45 -38.52
C ILE A 149 -28.96 -28.39 -37.87
N GLN A 150 -29.84 -28.79 -36.95
CA GLN A 150 -30.49 -27.84 -36.04
C GLN A 150 -29.42 -27.07 -35.27
N TYR A 151 -29.18 -25.82 -35.68
CA TYR A 151 -28.12 -24.99 -35.16
C TYR A 151 -28.65 -24.10 -34.04
N SER A 152 -27.97 -24.10 -32.88
CA SER A 152 -28.25 -23.16 -31.79
C SER A 152 -26.97 -22.42 -31.42
N LEU A 153 -27.06 -21.10 -31.28
CA LEU A 153 -25.93 -20.28 -30.90
C LEU A 153 -25.65 -20.46 -29.40
N THR A 154 -24.71 -21.34 -29.06
CA THR A 154 -24.30 -21.56 -27.67
C THR A 154 -23.16 -20.61 -27.27
N LYS A 155 -23.01 -20.41 -25.95
CA LYS A 155 -21.93 -19.58 -25.41
C LYS A 155 -20.54 -20.11 -25.81
N GLU A 156 -20.36 -21.42 -25.96
CA GLU A 156 -19.04 -21.97 -26.33
C GLU A 156 -18.62 -21.59 -27.75
N ILE A 157 -19.56 -21.57 -28.70
CA ILE A 157 -19.28 -21.21 -30.09
C ILE A 157 -18.81 -19.76 -30.17
N VAL A 158 -19.49 -18.86 -29.45
CA VAL A 158 -19.13 -17.44 -29.37
C VAL A 158 -17.77 -17.27 -28.69
N CYS A 159 -17.54 -17.94 -27.57
CA CYS A 159 -16.25 -17.90 -26.88
C CYS A 159 -15.10 -18.38 -27.77
N ARG A 160 -15.28 -19.42 -28.58
CA ARG A 160 -14.25 -19.91 -29.51
C ARG A 160 -13.86 -18.86 -30.55
N HIS A 161 -14.84 -18.23 -31.19
CA HIS A 161 -14.57 -17.18 -32.19
C HIS A 161 -13.93 -15.94 -31.56
N ILE A 162 -14.34 -15.57 -30.34
CA ILE A 162 -13.69 -14.48 -29.58
C ILE A 162 -12.25 -14.84 -29.26
N LEU A 163 -11.99 -16.08 -28.80
CA LEU A 163 -10.63 -16.52 -28.50
C LEU A 163 -9.74 -16.47 -29.74
N GLU A 164 -10.22 -16.94 -30.89
CA GLU A 164 -9.50 -16.85 -32.16
C GLU A 164 -9.19 -15.40 -32.53
N ALA A 165 -10.17 -14.50 -32.43
CA ALA A 165 -9.98 -13.07 -32.71
C ALA A 165 -8.99 -12.39 -31.74
N VAL A 166 -9.08 -12.69 -30.43
CA VAL A 166 -8.19 -12.15 -29.40
C VAL A 166 -6.77 -12.69 -29.56
N ILE A 167 -6.61 -13.98 -29.89
CA ILE A 167 -5.31 -14.59 -30.15
C ILE A 167 -4.65 -13.89 -31.34
N LEU A 168 -5.37 -13.69 -32.45
CA LEU A 168 -4.86 -12.94 -33.60
C LEU A 168 -4.45 -11.51 -33.22
N TYR A 169 -5.26 -10.82 -32.41
CA TYR A 169 -4.94 -9.48 -31.90
C TYR A 169 -3.64 -9.46 -31.09
N ILE A 170 -3.45 -10.39 -30.14
CA ILE A 170 -2.23 -10.49 -29.34
C ILE A 170 -1.00 -10.73 -30.22
N TYR A 171 -1.10 -11.59 -31.24
CA TYR A 171 0.00 -11.79 -32.19
C TYR A 171 0.33 -10.53 -32.98
N THR A 172 -0.67 -9.76 -33.42
CA THR A 172 -0.42 -8.49 -34.14
C THR A 172 0.23 -7.42 -33.26
N VAL A 173 -0.25 -7.24 -32.02
CA VAL A 173 0.32 -6.26 -31.08
C VAL A 173 1.73 -6.69 -30.62
N GLY A 174 1.95 -7.98 -30.43
CA GLY A 174 3.26 -8.54 -30.06
C GLY A 174 4.33 -8.37 -31.15
N THR A 175 3.94 -8.23 -32.42
CA THR A 175 4.89 -7.94 -33.50
C THR A 175 5.32 -6.47 -33.58
N GLU A 176 4.49 -5.54 -33.08
CA GLU A 176 4.80 -4.10 -33.11
C GLU A 176 5.79 -3.69 -32.01
N SER A 177 5.80 -4.37 -30.85
CA SER A 177 6.73 -4.10 -29.75
C SER A 177 8.17 -4.57 -30.00
N ILE A 178 8.40 -5.38 -31.05
CA ILE A 178 9.72 -5.86 -31.47
C ILE A 178 10.35 -4.92 -32.52
N GLN A 179 9.57 -3.98 -33.08
CA GLN A 179 10.01 -3.10 -34.17
C GLN A 179 10.39 -1.67 -33.73
N THR A 180 10.30 -1.33 -32.44
CA THR A 180 10.80 -0.04 -31.95
C THR A 180 12.31 -0.12 -31.70
N PRO A 181 13.16 0.68 -32.40
CA PRO A 181 14.61 0.69 -32.20
C PRO A 181 15.03 1.28 -30.85
#